data_AF-A0A1J3ITS4-F1
#
_entry.id   AF-A0A1J3ITS4-F1
#
_cell.length_a   1.000
_cell.length_b   1.000
_cell.length_c   1.000
_cell.angle_alpha   90.00
_cell.angle_beta   90.00
_cell.angle_gamma   90.00
#
_symmetry.space_group_name_H-M   'P 1'
#
loop_
_entity.id
_entity.type
_entity.pdbx_description
1 polymer ?
#
loop_
_entity_poly.entity_id
_entity_poly.type
_entity_poly.pdbx_seq_one_letter_code
_entity_poly.pdbx_strand_id
1 'polypeptide(L)'
;HMALTFRNNKDQPLNSGFIAVRGTREGILRAKVFLEEVLKAYKTKYMKASRMLGDQLALVWVVKSHPSFDAKRFTKPQAFTQEIAGASVLFLPCALYNWTPPEGAGQFHGMPLDVKIVHFKGSRKRLMLEAWNFYKSTSNIPDMLCLVLGSGRTKYDF
;
A
#
# COMPACT_ATOMS: atom_id res chain seq x y z
N HIS A 1 -5.58 5.71 -14.59
CA HIS A 1 -6.14 4.81 -13.57
C HIS A 1 -5.02 4.29 -12.71
N MET A 2 -5.17 4.44 -11.40
CA MET A 2 -4.26 3.88 -10.41
C MET A 2 -5.07 3.28 -9.27
N ALA A 3 -4.45 2.45 -8.44
CA ALA A 3 -5.05 1.94 -7.22
C ALA A 3 -4.20 2.28 -6.00
N LEU A 4 -4.88 2.68 -4.94
CA LEU A 4 -4.33 2.89 -3.60
C LEU A 4 -4.98 1.92 -2.64
N THR A 5 -4.34 1.66 -1.51
CA THR A 5 -4.93 0.81 -0.47
C THR A 5 -5.35 1.61 0.75
N PHE A 6 -6.47 1.20 1.35
CA PHE A 6 -7.06 1.91 2.47
C PHE A 6 -7.43 1.01 3.65
N ARG A 7 -7.59 1.60 4.82
CA ARG A 7 -7.94 0.92 6.07
C ARG A 7 -8.87 1.81 6.90
N ASN A 8 -9.64 1.19 7.79
CA ASN A 8 -10.47 1.91 8.74
C ASN A 8 -9.60 2.50 9.87
N ASN A 9 -8.89 3.57 9.56
CA ASN A 9 -8.10 4.36 10.50
C ASN A 9 -8.31 5.83 10.14
N LYS A 10 -8.88 6.61 11.07
CA LYS A 10 -9.28 8.01 10.83
C LYS A 10 -8.08 8.93 10.54
N ASP A 11 -6.95 8.66 11.20
CA ASP A 11 -5.75 9.50 11.10
C ASP A 11 -4.90 9.14 9.88
N GLN A 12 -4.84 7.85 9.56
CA GLN A 12 -4.07 7.33 8.43
C GLN A 12 -4.93 6.34 7.61
N PRO A 13 -5.91 6.83 6.85
CA PRO A 13 -6.84 5.98 6.11
C PRO A 13 -6.18 5.25 4.93
N LEU A 14 -4.99 5.67 4.50
CA LEU A 14 -4.27 5.07 3.38
C LEU A 14 -2.98 4.38 3.84
N ASN A 15 -2.56 3.37 3.08
CA ASN A 15 -1.26 2.72 3.21
C ASN A 15 -0.48 2.85 1.88
N SER A 16 0.64 3.57 1.89
CA SER A 16 1.45 3.78 0.68
C SER A 16 2.32 2.58 0.30
N GLY A 17 2.36 1.52 1.11
CA GLY A 17 3.15 0.32 0.83
C GLY A 17 2.75 -0.46 -0.43
N PHE A 18 1.60 -0.15 -1.02
CA PHE A 18 1.19 -0.68 -2.32
C PHE A 18 0.45 0.39 -3.12
N ILE A 19 0.92 0.60 -4.35
CA ILE A 19 0.31 1.46 -5.37
C ILE A 19 0.35 0.68 -6.68
N ALA A 20 -0.78 0.56 -7.37
CA ALA A 20 -0.85 -0.01 -8.71
C ALA A 20 -1.13 1.07 -9.75
N VAL A 21 -0.48 1.00 -10.90
CA VAL A 21 -0.73 1.91 -12.03
C VAL A 21 -1.11 1.08 -13.24
N ARG A 22 -2.19 1.45 -13.93
CA ARG A 22 -2.57 0.79 -15.17
C ARG A 22 -1.51 1.06 -16.23
N GLY A 23 -0.90 0.00 -16.78
CA GLY A 23 0.24 0.06 -17.71
C GLY A 23 0.00 0.67 -19.10
N THR A 24 -1.21 1.15 -19.38
CA THR A 24 -1.51 1.95 -20.59
C THR A 24 -0.83 3.32 -20.53
N ARG A 25 -0.45 3.90 -21.68
CA ARG A 25 0.15 5.26 -21.78
C ARG A 25 -0.62 6.31 -20.98
N GLU A 26 -1.95 6.35 -21.15
CA GLU A 26 -2.81 7.28 -20.43
C GLU A 26 -2.88 6.99 -18.92
N GLY A 27 -2.86 5.70 -18.55
CA GLY A 27 -2.85 5.27 -17.16
C GLY A 27 -1.60 5.76 -16.42
N ILE A 28 -0.44 5.59 -17.06
CA ILE A 28 0.86 6.07 -16.58
C ILE A 28 0.88 7.59 -16.50
N LEU A 29 0.43 8.29 -17.55
CA LEU A 29 0.43 9.76 -17.58
C LEU A 29 -0.45 10.35 -16.46
N ARG A 30 -1.66 9.83 -16.27
CA ARG A 30 -2.56 10.29 -15.19
C ARG A 30 -1.99 9.97 -13.80
N ALA A 31 -1.41 8.79 -13.62
CA ALA A 31 -0.76 8.43 -12.36
C ALA A 31 0.45 9.33 -12.06
N LYS A 32 1.24 9.68 -13.08
CA LYS A 32 2.34 10.64 -12.95
C LYS A 32 1.83 11.99 -12.43
N VAL A 33 0.81 12.57 -13.05
CA VAL A 33 0.21 13.85 -12.63
C VAL A 33 -0.25 13.78 -11.17
N PHE A 34 -0.95 12.70 -10.79
CA PHE A 34 -1.37 12.49 -9.40
C PHE A 34 -0.15 12.43 -8.43
N LEU A 35 0.88 11.65 -8.78
CA LEU A 35 2.06 11.48 -7.94
C LEU A 35 2.94 12.73 -7.87
N GLU A 36 2.91 13.60 -8.90
CA GLU A 36 3.54 14.91 -8.87
C GLU A 36 2.88 15.83 -7.83
N GLU A 37 1.54 15.78 -7.69
CA GLU A 37 0.84 16.48 -6.61
C GLU A 37 1.18 15.91 -5.23
N VAL A 38 1.32 14.59 -5.10
CA VAL A 38 1.81 13.95 -3.86
C VAL A 38 3.23 14.42 -3.53
N LEU A 39 4.12 14.45 -4.52
CA LEU A 39 5.50 14.92 -4.34
C LEU A 39 5.54 16.40 -3.94
N LYS A 40 4.69 17.24 -4.54
CA LYS A 40 4.54 18.65 -4.18
C LYS A 40 4.05 18.81 -2.75
N ALA A 41 3.03 18.06 -2.34
CA ALA A 41 2.55 18.05 -0.95
C ALA A 41 3.64 17.61 0.02
N TYR A 42 4.41 16.57 -0.34
CA TYR A 42 5.55 16.11 0.44
C TYR A 42 6.59 17.23 0.61
N LYS A 43 7.03 17.83 -0.50
CA LYS A 43 8.06 18.89 -0.51
C LYS A 43 7.64 20.16 0.24
N THR A 44 6.36 20.47 0.27
CA THR A 44 5.87 21.74 0.84
C THR A 44 5.41 21.60 2.29
N LYS A 45 4.89 20.42 2.69
CA LYS A 45 4.24 20.23 4.00
C LYS A 45 4.93 19.18 4.87
N TYR A 46 5.52 18.16 4.26
CA TYR A 46 5.95 16.95 4.97
C TYR A 46 7.44 16.64 4.86
N MET A 47 8.28 17.53 4.30
CA MET A 47 9.73 17.28 4.23
C MET A 47 10.38 17.08 5.60
N LYS A 48 9.86 17.73 6.65
CA LYS A 48 10.37 17.54 8.02
C LYS A 48 10.01 16.17 8.60
N ALA A 49 9.04 15.46 8.01
CA ALA A 49 8.69 14.07 8.34
C ALA A 49 9.52 13.04 7.55
N SER A 50 10.63 13.44 6.94
CA SER A 50 11.50 12.59 6.10
C SER A 50 12.05 11.32 6.77
N ARG A 51 12.01 11.23 8.11
CA ARG A 51 12.49 10.04 8.84
C ARG A 51 11.47 8.89 8.87
N MET A 52 10.16 9.17 8.83
CA MET A 52 9.07 8.17 8.77
C MET A 52 7.76 8.79 8.24
N LEU A 53 7.04 8.06 7.38
CA LEU A 53 5.66 8.34 6.92
C LEU A 53 5.45 9.57 6.02
N GLY A 54 6.46 10.37 5.70
CA GLY A 54 6.26 11.61 4.95
C GLY A 54 5.55 11.45 3.60
N ASP A 55 5.89 10.41 2.83
CA ASP A 55 5.21 10.03 1.58
C ASP A 55 3.75 9.63 1.83
N GLN A 56 3.49 8.83 2.87
CA GLN A 56 2.14 8.39 3.22
C GLN A 56 1.27 9.58 3.68
N LEU A 57 1.84 10.51 4.46
CA LEU A 57 1.16 11.72 4.91
C LEU A 57 0.82 12.63 3.73
N ALA A 58 1.75 12.80 2.79
CA ALA A 58 1.52 13.56 1.57
C ALA A 58 0.42 12.93 0.71
N LEU A 59 0.42 11.60 0.56
CA LEU A 59 -0.61 10.87 -0.15
C LEU A 59 -1.99 11.04 0.49
N VAL A 60 -2.08 10.88 1.81
CA VAL A 60 -3.30 11.12 2.59
C VAL A 60 -3.76 12.56 2.41
N TRP A 61 -2.85 13.53 2.43
CA TRP A 61 -3.17 14.94 2.24
C TRP A 61 -3.81 15.22 0.88
N VAL A 62 -3.24 14.70 -0.22
CA VAL A 62 -3.80 14.87 -1.57
C VAL A 62 -5.21 14.30 -1.66
N VAL A 63 -5.44 13.11 -1.09
CA VAL A 63 -6.77 12.47 -1.12
C VAL A 63 -7.78 13.20 -0.23
N LYS A 64 -7.40 13.59 0.99
CA LYS A 64 -8.30 14.28 1.94
C LYS A 64 -8.61 15.72 1.52
N SER A 65 -7.72 16.36 0.76
CA SER A 65 -7.91 17.73 0.28
C SER A 65 -8.83 17.81 -0.94
N HIS A 66 -9.25 16.67 -1.50
CA HIS A 66 -10.18 16.66 -2.62
C HIS A 66 -11.58 17.13 -2.19
N PRO A 67 -12.26 18.03 -2.93
CA PRO A 67 -13.56 18.57 -2.52
C PRO A 67 -14.65 17.51 -2.27
N SER A 68 -14.59 16.40 -3.02
CA SER A 68 -15.53 15.28 -2.88
C SER A 68 -15.06 14.20 -1.90
N PHE A 69 -14.11 14.49 -1.01
CA PHE A 69 -13.64 13.53 -0.02
C PHE A 69 -14.76 13.16 0.96
N ASP A 70 -15.04 11.86 1.08
CA ASP A 70 -15.98 11.30 2.05
C ASP A 70 -15.28 10.23 2.91
N ALA A 71 -15.04 10.58 4.18
CA ALA A 71 -14.42 9.68 5.15
C ALA A 71 -15.24 8.40 5.39
N LYS A 72 -16.57 8.42 5.20
CA LYS A 72 -17.43 7.26 5.43
C LYS A 72 -17.10 6.10 4.48
N ARG A 73 -16.64 6.40 3.26
CA ARG A 73 -16.23 5.38 2.27
C ARG A 73 -15.06 4.53 2.74
N PHE A 74 -14.26 5.03 3.68
CA PHE A 74 -13.08 4.34 4.23
C PHE A 74 -13.40 3.45 5.44
N THR A 75 -14.64 3.46 5.93
CA THR A 75 -15.03 2.74 7.15
C THR A 75 -15.38 1.27 6.89
N LYS A 76 -15.84 0.95 5.68
CA LYS A 76 -16.17 -0.41 5.26
C LYS A 76 -15.11 -0.93 4.29
N PRO A 77 -14.71 -2.21 4.36
CA PRO A 77 -13.69 -2.80 3.48
C PRO A 77 -14.24 -3.10 2.07
N GLN A 78 -14.90 -2.13 1.45
CA GLN A 78 -15.47 -2.23 0.11
C GLN A 78 -14.65 -1.40 -0.87
N ALA A 79 -14.25 -1.98 -2.00
CA ALA A 79 -13.52 -1.25 -3.02
C ALA A 79 -14.39 -0.17 -3.66
N PHE A 80 -13.79 0.97 -4.02
CA PHE A 80 -14.50 2.05 -4.66
C PHE A 80 -13.58 2.94 -5.51
N THR A 81 -14.15 3.63 -6.49
CA THR A 81 -13.40 4.56 -7.36
C THR A 81 -13.73 6.01 -7.05
N GLN A 82 -12.76 6.90 -7.26
CA GLN A 82 -12.94 8.35 -7.21
C GLN A 82 -11.95 9.03 -8.16
N GLU A 83 -12.40 10.08 -8.85
CA GLU A 83 -11.50 10.97 -9.59
C GLU A 83 -10.85 11.95 -8.60
N ILE A 84 -9.51 11.98 -8.58
CA ILE A 84 -8.71 12.84 -7.71
C ILE A 84 -7.49 13.32 -8.49
N ALA A 85 -7.21 14.63 -8.47
CA ALA A 85 -6.03 15.23 -9.10
C ALA A 85 -5.79 14.75 -10.56
N GLY A 86 -6.87 14.68 -11.36
CA GLY A 86 -6.81 14.27 -12.77
C GLY A 86 -6.63 12.77 -13.01
N ALA A 87 -6.67 11.95 -11.96
CA ALA A 87 -6.58 10.50 -12.04
C ALA A 87 -7.80 9.80 -11.45
N SER A 88 -8.23 8.75 -12.15
CA SER A 88 -9.17 7.76 -11.62
C SER A 88 -8.45 6.85 -10.63
N VAL A 89 -8.79 6.98 -9.34
CA VAL A 89 -8.17 6.24 -8.23
C VAL A 89 -9.14 5.17 -7.72
N LEU A 90 -8.72 3.91 -7.82
CA LEU A 90 -9.39 2.76 -7.21
C LEU A 90 -8.84 2.55 -5.79
N PHE A 91 -9.69 2.69 -4.79
CA PHE A 91 -9.37 2.40 -3.39
C PHE A 91 -9.68 0.93 -3.09
N LEU A 92 -8.63 0.19 -2.71
CA LEU A 92 -8.68 -1.23 -2.39
C LEU A 92 -8.51 -1.45 -0.89
N PRO A 93 -9.30 -2.34 -0.24
CA PRO A 93 -9.15 -2.59 1.19
C PRO A 93 -7.80 -3.26 1.49
N CYS A 94 -7.03 -2.71 2.44
CA CYS A 94 -5.77 -3.29 2.92
C CYS A 94 -5.98 -4.72 3.43
N ALA A 95 -7.16 -5.05 3.96
CA ALA A 95 -7.48 -6.40 4.42
C ALA A 95 -7.29 -7.47 3.34
N LEU A 96 -7.39 -7.11 2.04
CA LEU A 96 -7.20 -8.03 0.91
C LEU A 96 -5.98 -7.68 0.07
N TYR A 97 -5.74 -6.40 -0.20
CA TYR A 97 -4.76 -5.95 -1.21
C TYR A 97 -3.50 -5.30 -0.62
N ASN A 98 -3.35 -5.27 0.71
CA ASN A 98 -2.15 -4.78 1.40
C ASN A 98 -2.13 -5.30 2.84
N TRP A 99 -2.34 -6.60 3.00
CA TRP A 99 -2.55 -7.22 4.29
C TRP A 99 -1.22 -7.33 5.03
N THR A 100 -1.18 -6.95 6.30
CA THR A 100 0.03 -7.05 7.12
C THR A 100 -0.21 -8.07 8.23
N PRO A 101 0.74 -9.00 8.48
CA PRO A 101 0.65 -9.88 9.64
C PRO A 101 0.47 -9.10 10.96
N PRO A 102 -0.31 -9.62 11.92
CA PRO A 102 -0.46 -9.01 13.22
C PRO A 102 0.89 -8.69 13.90
N GLU A 103 0.91 -7.61 14.69
CA GLU A 103 2.09 -7.26 15.47
C GLU A 103 2.32 -8.31 16.56
N GLY A 104 3.57 -8.71 16.79
CA GLY A 104 3.88 -9.75 17.80
C GLY A 104 3.58 -11.18 17.38
N ALA A 105 3.20 -11.45 16.13
CA ALA A 105 3.14 -12.82 15.60
C ALA A 105 4.52 -13.48 15.78
N GLY A 106 4.60 -14.41 16.73
CA GLY A 106 5.86 -15.02 17.18
C GLY A 106 6.51 -15.86 16.09
N GLN A 107 5.69 -16.69 15.44
CA GLN A 107 6.03 -17.59 14.33
C GLN A 107 5.05 -17.38 13.17
N PHE A 108 5.48 -17.71 11.95
CA PHE A 108 4.61 -17.70 10.78
C PHE A 108 3.66 -18.91 10.80
N HIS A 109 2.36 -18.68 10.94
CA HIS A 109 1.33 -19.74 11.00
C HIS A 109 0.68 -20.07 9.65
N GLY A 110 1.26 -19.61 8.54
CA GLY A 110 0.73 -19.79 7.19
C GLY A 110 0.26 -18.49 6.53
N MET A 111 0.14 -18.52 5.20
CA MET A 111 -0.40 -17.40 4.44
C MET A 111 -1.94 -17.40 4.53
N PRO A 112 -2.59 -16.23 4.72
CA PRO A 112 -4.03 -16.16 4.54
C PRO A 112 -4.37 -16.52 3.08
N LEU A 113 -5.37 -17.38 2.87
CA LEU A 113 -5.73 -17.86 1.53
C LEU A 113 -6.60 -16.86 0.75
N ASP A 114 -7.23 -15.94 1.47
CA ASP A 114 -8.19 -14.96 0.94
C ASP A 114 -7.54 -13.62 0.56
N VAL A 115 -6.27 -13.40 0.95
CA VAL A 115 -5.55 -12.16 0.63
C VAL A 115 -4.87 -12.24 -0.73
N LYS A 116 -4.78 -11.09 -1.40
CA LYS A 116 -4.13 -10.93 -2.71
C LYS A 116 -2.68 -10.46 -2.58
N ILE A 117 -2.38 -9.65 -1.54
CA ILE A 117 -1.03 -9.10 -1.31
C ILE A 117 -0.72 -9.14 0.17
N VAL A 118 0.41 -9.77 0.51
CA VAL A 118 0.98 -9.76 1.86
C VAL A 118 2.13 -8.78 1.93
N HIS A 119 2.05 -7.84 2.88
CA HIS A 119 3.01 -6.76 3.07
C HIS A 119 3.71 -6.88 4.42
N PHE A 120 4.96 -7.33 4.39
CA PHE A 120 5.82 -7.43 5.56
C PHE A 120 6.54 -6.11 5.85
N LYS A 121 5.91 -5.23 6.65
CA LYS A 121 6.49 -3.95 7.06
C LYS A 121 7.16 -4.00 8.43
N GLY A 122 8.17 -3.15 8.63
CA GLY A 122 8.85 -2.99 9.92
C GLY A 122 9.42 -4.32 10.44
N SER A 123 9.17 -4.64 11.71
CA SER A 123 9.64 -5.89 12.35
C SER A 123 9.08 -7.17 11.71
N ARG A 124 7.99 -7.10 10.94
CA ARG A 124 7.43 -8.28 10.25
C ARG A 124 8.28 -8.76 9.08
N LYS A 125 9.27 -7.99 8.63
CA LYS A 125 10.22 -8.43 7.59
C LYS A 125 10.90 -9.76 7.92
N ARG A 126 11.10 -10.07 9.21
CA ARG A 126 11.64 -11.36 9.67
C ARG A 126 10.84 -12.57 9.21
N LEU A 127 9.54 -12.40 8.97
CA LEU A 127 8.63 -13.48 8.55
C LEU A 127 8.68 -13.72 7.04
N MET A 128 9.39 -12.89 6.26
CA MET A 128 9.44 -13.02 4.80
C MET A 128 10.05 -14.35 4.36
N LEU A 129 11.12 -14.79 5.03
CA LEU A 129 11.77 -16.07 4.72
C LEU A 129 10.88 -17.27 5.05
N GLU A 130 10.22 -17.25 6.21
CA GLU A 130 9.27 -18.29 6.60
C GLU A 130 8.09 -18.36 5.61
N ALA A 131 7.54 -17.22 5.22
CA ALA A 131 6.46 -17.13 4.23
C ALA A 131 6.89 -17.63 2.85
N TRP A 132 8.12 -17.30 2.42
CA TRP A 132 8.68 -17.77 1.17
C TRP A 132 8.90 -19.28 1.16
N ASN A 133 9.43 -19.83 2.25
CA ASN A 133 9.63 -21.28 2.38
C ASN A 133 8.29 -22.03 2.40
N PHE A 134 7.28 -21.49 3.08
CA PHE A 134 5.92 -22.02 3.06
C PHE A 134 5.30 -22.00 1.65
N TYR A 135 5.46 -20.89 0.92
CA TYR A 135 5.00 -20.80 -0.47
C TYR A 135 5.67 -21.86 -1.36
N LYS A 136 7.01 -21.99 -1.28
CA LYS A 136 7.76 -23.00 -2.05
C LYS A 136 7.39 -24.43 -1.68
N SER A 137 7.14 -24.73 -0.40
CA SER A 137 6.77 -26.09 0.01
C SER A 137 5.33 -26.47 -0.37
N THR A 138 4.45 -25.49 -0.57
CA THR A 138 3.05 -25.73 -0.94
C THR A 138 2.79 -25.77 -2.44
N SER A 139 3.66 -25.15 -3.27
CA SER A 139 3.87 -25.25 -4.74
C SER A 139 2.65 -25.35 -5.70
N ASN A 140 1.42 -25.36 -5.21
CA ASN A 140 0.16 -25.40 -5.96
C ASN A 140 -0.66 -24.13 -5.68
N ILE A 141 0.01 -22.98 -5.57
CA ILE A 141 -0.65 -21.67 -5.57
C ILE A 141 -0.40 -21.07 -6.96
N PRO A 142 -1.14 -21.51 -8.00
CA PRO A 142 -1.10 -20.85 -9.29
C PRO A 142 -1.49 -19.38 -9.07
N ASP A 143 -0.77 -18.47 -9.72
CA ASP A 143 -1.00 -17.02 -9.74
C ASP A 143 -0.39 -16.15 -8.60
N MET A 144 0.53 -16.67 -7.78
CA MET A 144 1.28 -15.81 -6.84
C MET A 144 2.59 -15.29 -7.44
N LEU A 145 2.64 -13.99 -7.74
CA LEU A 145 3.90 -13.27 -8.02
C LEU A 145 4.52 -12.79 -6.70
N CYS A 146 5.66 -13.35 -6.31
CA CYS A 146 6.42 -12.87 -5.15
C CYS A 146 7.49 -11.88 -5.59
N LEU A 147 7.37 -10.64 -5.14
CA LEU A 147 8.37 -9.59 -5.34
C LEU A 147 9.10 -9.34 -4.02
N VAL A 148 10.33 -9.82 -3.92
CA VAL A 148 11.23 -9.51 -2.80
C VAL A 148 12.04 -8.28 -3.18
N LEU A 149 11.65 -7.12 -2.63
CA LEU A 149 12.39 -5.88 -2.82
C LEU A 149 13.43 -5.73 -1.71
N GLY A 150 14.71 -5.70 -2.10
CA GLY A 150 15.81 -5.42 -1.17
C GLY A 150 15.64 -4.07 -0.49
N SER A 151 15.93 -4.01 0.81
CA SER A 151 15.89 -2.77 1.58
C SER A 151 17.22 -2.04 1.40
N GLY A 152 17.21 -0.77 0.98
CA GLY A 152 18.43 0.06 1.00
C GLY A 152 18.97 0.37 2.41
N ARG A 153 18.31 -0.15 3.45
CA ARG A 153 18.78 -0.11 4.85
C ARG A 153 19.15 -1.53 5.28
N THR A 154 20.43 -1.73 5.52
CA THR A 154 21.10 -2.96 6.00
C THR A 154 20.58 -3.50 7.33
N LYS A 155 19.81 -2.74 8.11
CA LYS A 155 19.36 -3.15 9.45
C LYS A 155 18.39 -4.34 9.45
N TYR A 156 17.78 -4.65 8.30
CA TYR A 156 16.81 -5.75 8.16
C TYR A 156 17.02 -6.55 6.87
N ASP A 157 18.22 -6.47 6.29
CA ASP A 157 18.61 -7.37 5.22
C ASP A 157 18.92 -8.72 5.88
N PHE A 158 18.10 -9.72 5.57
CA PHE A 158 18.31 -11.11 5.93
C PHE A 158 18.96 -11.83 4.74
#